data_AF-A0A1H8BFD6-F1
#
_entry.id   AF-A0A1H8BFD6-F1
#
_cell.length_a   1.000
_cell.length_b   1.000
_cell.length_c   1.000
_cell.angle_alpha   90.00
_cell.angle_beta   90.00
_cell.angle_gamma   90.00
#
_symmetry.space_group_name_H-M   'P 1'
#
loop_
_entity.id
_entity.type
_entity.pdbx_description
1 polymer ?
#
loop_
_entity_poly.entity_id
_entity_poly.type
_entity_poly.pdbx_seq_one_letter_code
_entity_poly.pdbx_strand_id
1 'polypeptide(L)'
;MKPDLKSDFSADIAQKISVDPVLNFVSRNYEGLWHAARLLGGYESARLVDRCVELLAQDQCVSQQARIMLDQILAVLSLEHVHDENLPYMGFFAVIDPCDPAVEEICLLTDGLRHVLSCTIGETGLRCVA
;
A
#
# COMPACT_ATOMS: atom_id res chain seq x y z
N MET A 1 -33.29 20.10 1.28
CA MET A 1 -32.01 19.71 1.90
C MET A 1 -31.30 18.80 0.92
N LYS A 2 -30.28 19.31 0.23
CA LYS A 2 -29.27 18.56 -0.54
C LYS A 2 -27.96 18.61 0.28
N PRO A 3 -26.99 17.70 0.09
CA PRO A 3 -26.67 16.93 -1.13
C PRO A 3 -26.71 15.40 -0.90
N ASP A 4 -27.04 14.52 -1.85
CA ASP A 4 -26.36 14.19 -3.12
C ASP A 4 -24.84 13.98 -2.96
N LEU A 5 -24.44 12.90 -2.30
CA LEU A 5 -23.07 12.36 -2.35
C LEU A 5 -23.08 11.07 -3.18
N LYS A 6 -23.51 11.18 -4.43
CA LYS A 6 -23.32 10.12 -5.42
C LYS A 6 -21.92 10.28 -5.99
N SER A 7 -21.08 9.26 -5.76
CA SER A 7 -20.48 8.52 -6.87
C SER A 7 -19.73 9.33 -7.93
N ASP A 8 -18.88 10.27 -7.52
CA ASP A 8 -17.96 10.93 -8.47
C ASP A 8 -16.59 10.24 -8.57
N PHE A 9 -16.29 9.26 -7.71
CA PHE A 9 -15.01 8.53 -7.76
C PHE A 9 -14.93 7.44 -8.84
N SER A 10 -16.00 7.15 -9.57
CA SER A 10 -16.07 5.94 -10.40
C SER A 10 -15.85 6.16 -11.91
N ALA A 11 -15.85 7.39 -12.42
CA ALA A 11 -15.81 7.64 -13.87
C ALA A 11 -14.57 8.40 -14.39
N ASP A 12 -13.86 9.16 -13.56
CA ASP A 12 -12.67 9.94 -13.99
C ASP A 12 -11.34 9.19 -13.85
N ILE A 13 -11.34 8.01 -13.22
CA ILE A 13 -10.15 7.16 -13.04
C ILE A 13 -9.85 6.33 -14.32
N ALA A 14 -10.74 6.36 -15.31
CA ALA A 14 -10.63 5.52 -16.50
C ALA A 14 -9.62 6.01 -17.57
N GLN A 15 -9.05 7.22 -17.47
CA GLN A 15 -8.18 7.70 -18.56
C GLN A 15 -7.08 8.71 -18.19
N LYS A 16 -6.33 8.40 -17.14
CA LYS A 16 -4.96 8.91 -17.02
C LYS A 16 -4.08 7.82 -16.42
N ILE A 17 -3.64 6.89 -17.27
CA ILE A 17 -2.57 5.96 -16.93
C ILE A 17 -1.33 6.81 -16.67
N SER A 18 -1.07 7.17 -15.42
CA SER A 18 0.28 7.55 -15.03
C SER A 18 1.17 6.32 -15.26
N VAL A 19 2.29 6.52 -15.94
CA VAL A 19 3.23 5.48 -16.41
C VAL A 19 4.07 4.90 -15.24
N ASP A 20 3.66 5.16 -14.00
CA ASP A 20 4.37 4.72 -12.81
C ASP A 20 3.85 3.34 -12.37
N PRO A 21 4.67 2.28 -12.43
CA PRO A 21 4.25 0.93 -12.09
C PRO A 21 3.83 0.81 -10.61
N VAL A 22 4.41 1.63 -9.72
CA VAL A 22 4.08 1.63 -8.30
C VAL A 22 2.70 2.25 -8.08
N LEU A 23 2.43 3.40 -8.68
CA LEU A 23 1.14 4.06 -8.55
C LEU A 23 0.01 3.18 -9.10
N ASN A 24 0.21 2.57 -10.27
CA ASN A 24 -0.75 1.63 -10.86
C ASN A 24 -0.99 0.39 -9.97
N PHE A 25 0.07 -0.19 -9.41
CA PHE A 25 -0.05 -1.35 -8.52
C PHE A 25 -0.82 -1.00 -7.25
N VAL A 26 -0.45 0.11 -6.58
CA VAL A 26 -1.07 0.53 -5.33
C VAL A 26 -2.55 0.88 -5.53
N SER A 27 -2.90 1.62 -6.58
CA SER A 27 -4.30 1.97 -6.86
C SER A 27 -5.16 0.74 -7.17
N ARG A 28 -4.63 -0.26 -7.89
CA ARG A 28 -5.37 -1.49 -8.21
C ARG A 28 -5.59 -2.39 -7.00
N ASN A 29 -4.65 -2.40 -6.07
CA ASN A 29 -4.65 -3.32 -4.93
C ASN A 29 -4.95 -2.62 -3.60
N TYR A 30 -5.49 -1.40 -3.63
CA TYR A 30 -5.70 -0.59 -2.44
C TYR A 30 -6.48 -1.31 -1.34
N GLU A 31 -7.63 -1.90 -1.68
CA GLU A 31 -8.46 -2.62 -0.71
C GLU A 31 -7.71 -3.82 -0.10
N GLY A 32 -7.03 -4.60 -0.94
CA GLY A 32 -6.22 -5.73 -0.50
C GLY A 32 -5.08 -5.29 0.44
N LEU A 33 -4.33 -4.24 0.07
CA LEU A 33 -3.27 -3.66 0.90
C LEU A 33 -3.81 -3.17 2.24
N TRP A 34 -4.97 -2.51 2.23
CA TRP A 34 -5.61 -2.01 3.44
C TRP A 34 -6.05 -3.13 4.37
N HIS A 35 -6.70 -4.17 3.83
CA HIS A 35 -7.15 -5.32 4.60
C HIS A 35 -5.97 -6.14 5.13
N ALA A 36 -4.94 -6.38 4.32
CA ALA A 36 -3.71 -7.04 4.74
C ALA A 36 -3.01 -6.28 5.86
N ALA A 37 -2.81 -4.96 5.70
CA ALA A 37 -2.20 -4.13 6.72
C ALA A 37 -3.02 -4.11 8.02
N ARG A 38 -4.35 -4.07 7.91
CA ARG A 38 -5.24 -4.16 9.07
C ARG A 38 -5.12 -5.49 9.78
N LEU A 39 -5.06 -6.59 9.05
CA LEU A 39 -4.99 -7.94 9.62
C LEU A 39 -3.66 -8.16 10.34
N LEU A 40 -2.56 -7.68 9.76
CA LEU A 40 -1.20 -7.92 10.27
C LEU A 40 -0.72 -6.89 11.30
N GLY A 41 -1.25 -5.66 11.27
CA GLY A 41 -0.79 -4.57 12.14
C GLY A 41 -1.90 -3.67 12.71
N GLY A 42 -3.15 -4.07 12.57
CA GLY A 42 -4.28 -3.33 13.12
C GLY A 42 -4.57 -2.02 12.38
N TYR A 43 -5.38 -1.18 13.02
CA TYR A 43 -5.96 0.00 12.37
C TYR A 43 -4.94 1.09 12.02
N GLU A 44 -3.86 1.20 12.79
CA GLU A 44 -2.79 2.17 12.49
C GLU A 44 -2.03 1.80 11.22
N SER A 45 -1.77 0.51 10.99
CA SER A 45 -1.18 0.03 9.72
C SER A 45 -2.12 0.22 8.53
N ALA A 46 -3.43 0.04 8.72
CA ALA A 46 -4.41 0.32 7.68
C ALA A 46 -4.45 1.82 7.29
N ARG A 47 -4.42 2.71 8.29
CA ARG A 47 -4.33 4.17 8.08
C ARG A 47 -3.05 4.60 7.36
N LEU A 48 -1.97 3.84 7.51
CA LEU A 48 -0.73 4.09 6.81
C LEU A 48 -0.91 3.88 5.29
N VAL A 49 -1.71 2.88 4.90
CA VAL A 49 -2.11 2.68 3.49
C VAL A 49 -2.95 3.85 2.98
N ASP A 50 -3.95 4.30 3.74
CA ASP A 50 -4.79 5.45 3.37
C ASP A 50 -3.95 6.70 3.08
N ARG A 51 -3.06 7.06 4.01
CA ARG A 51 -2.16 8.22 3.85
C ARG A 51 -1.22 8.09 2.67
N CYS A 52 -0.71 6.88 2.42
CA CYS A 52 0.18 6.61 1.29
C CYS A 52 -0.55 6.84 -0.04
N VAL A 53 -1.79 6.33 -0.17
CA VAL A 53 -2.61 6.53 -1.37
C VAL A 53 -2.98 7.99 -1.56
N GLU A 54 -3.37 8.70 -0.51
CA GLU A 54 -3.63 10.13 -0.57
C GLU A 54 -2.41 10.92 -1.07
N LEU A 55 -1.22 10.60 -0.56
CA LEU A 55 0.02 11.26 -0.97
C LEU A 55 0.36 10.96 -2.44
N LEU A 56 0.24 9.70 -2.87
CA LEU A 56 0.44 9.31 -4.27
C LEU A 56 -0.57 9.98 -5.22
N ALA A 57 -1.82 10.13 -4.78
CA ALA A 57 -2.86 10.80 -5.55
C ALA A 57 -2.62 12.32 -5.66
N GLN A 58 -2.05 12.95 -4.62
CA GLN A 58 -1.70 14.37 -4.63
C GLN A 58 -0.49 14.65 -5.52
N ASP A 59 0.60 13.91 -5.34
CA ASP A 59 1.87 14.17 -6.02
C ASP A 59 1.88 13.63 -7.47
N GLN A 60 1.01 12.67 -7.79
CA GLN A 60 0.97 11.94 -9.07
C GLN A 60 2.31 11.28 -9.45
N CYS A 61 3.21 11.13 -8.47
CA CYS A 61 4.53 10.53 -8.59
C CYS A 61 4.95 9.91 -7.24
N VAL A 62 5.91 8.98 -7.27
CA VAL A 62 6.47 8.40 -6.06
C VAL A 62 7.50 9.37 -5.47
N SER A 63 7.05 10.25 -4.59
CA SER A 63 7.95 11.10 -3.80
C SER A 63 8.76 10.25 -2.81
N GLN A 64 9.88 10.79 -2.30
CA GLN A 64 10.67 10.11 -1.26
C GLN A 64 9.83 9.77 -0.02
N GLN A 65 8.91 10.67 0.34
CA GLN A 65 7.99 10.42 1.46
C GLN A 65 7.03 9.26 1.16
N ALA A 66 6.47 9.22 -0.05
CA ALA A 66 5.63 8.09 -0.47
C ALA A 66 6.42 6.78 -0.49
N ARG A 67 7.68 6.81 -0.92
CA ARG A 67 8.57 5.64 -0.91
C ARG A 67 8.79 5.11 0.50
N ILE A 68 9.11 5.98 1.46
CA ILE A 68 9.27 5.58 2.87
C ILE A 68 7.99 4.95 3.40
N MET A 69 6.81 5.51 3.09
CA MET A 69 5.54 4.90 3.49
C MET A 69 5.32 3.53 2.83
N LEU A 70 5.66 3.37 1.55
CA LEU A 70 5.55 2.08 0.86
C LEU A 70 6.48 1.01 1.44
N ASP A 71 7.70 1.39 1.82
CA ASP A 71 8.63 0.49 2.51
C ASP A 71 8.09 0.11 3.90
N GLN A 72 7.43 1.03 4.61
CA GLN A 72 6.75 0.73 5.89
C GLN A 72 5.55 -0.22 5.71
N ILE A 73 4.73 -0.05 4.66
CA ILE A 73 3.66 -1.00 4.31
C ILE A 73 4.27 -2.36 4.04
N LEU A 74 5.32 -2.41 3.21
CA LEU A 74 5.98 -3.66 2.86
C LEU A 74 6.52 -4.38 4.10
N ALA A 75 7.14 -3.66 5.03
CA ALA A 75 7.65 -4.23 6.28
C ALA A 75 6.54 -4.85 7.15
N VAL A 76 5.34 -4.24 7.20
CA VAL A 76 4.16 -4.80 7.88
C VAL A 76 3.70 -6.07 7.17
N LEU A 77 3.54 -6.02 5.85
CA LEU A 77 3.03 -7.11 5.03
C LEU A 77 3.97 -8.33 5.02
N SER A 78 5.28 -8.09 5.01
CA SER A 78 6.30 -9.13 5.06
C SER A 78 6.69 -9.55 6.48
N LEU A 79 6.02 -9.02 7.51
CA LEU A 79 6.29 -9.36 8.90
C LEU A 79 7.77 -9.14 9.28
N GLU A 80 8.41 -8.09 8.76
CA GLU A 80 9.86 -7.87 8.89
C GLU A 80 10.29 -7.63 10.35
N HIS A 81 9.45 -6.93 11.11
CA HIS A 81 9.75 -6.55 12.49
C HIS A 81 9.01 -7.40 13.53
N VAL A 82 8.64 -8.66 13.21
CA VAL A 82 7.92 -9.55 14.15
C VAL A 82 8.68 -9.94 15.42
N HIS A 83 9.93 -9.53 15.55
CA HIS A 83 10.74 -9.72 16.75
C HIS A 83 10.83 -8.49 17.66
N ASP A 84 10.33 -7.32 17.24
CA ASP A 84 10.37 -6.10 18.06
C ASP A 84 9.11 -5.94 18.92
N GLU A 85 9.20 -6.43 20.16
CA GLU A 85 8.12 -6.37 21.16
C GLU A 85 7.66 -4.94 21.49
N ASN A 86 8.40 -3.89 21.10
CA ASN A 86 8.02 -2.49 21.35
C ASN A 86 7.10 -1.91 20.28
N LEU A 87 6.89 -2.62 19.16
CA LEU A 87 6.01 -2.15 18.11
C LEU A 87 4.54 -2.37 18.48
N PRO A 88 3.68 -1.35 18.32
CA PRO A 88 2.27 -1.43 18.75
C PRO A 88 1.43 -2.43 17.94
N TYR A 89 1.99 -2.98 16.86
CA TYR A 89 1.38 -3.96 15.97
C TYR A 89 1.84 -5.41 16.23
N MET A 90 2.59 -5.65 17.31
CA MET A 90 2.99 -6.99 17.74
C MET A 90 1.80 -7.92 18.01
N GLY A 91 1.85 -9.13 17.46
CA GLY A 91 0.94 -10.21 17.81
C GLY A 91 -0.38 -10.28 17.02
N PHE A 92 -0.70 -9.31 16.17
CA PHE A 92 -1.88 -9.39 15.28
C PHE A 92 -1.79 -10.56 14.30
N PHE A 93 -0.58 -10.90 13.84
CA PHE A 93 -0.35 -12.04 12.96
C PHE A 93 -0.48 -13.40 13.67
N ALA A 94 -0.32 -13.46 14.99
CA ALA A 94 -0.28 -14.72 15.75
C ALA A 94 -1.65 -15.42 15.83
N VAL A 95 -2.73 -14.69 15.53
CA VAL A 95 -4.10 -15.22 15.49
C VAL A 95 -4.53 -15.67 14.10
N ILE A 96 -3.70 -15.42 13.07
CA ILE A 96 -4.00 -15.81 11.69
C ILE A 96 -3.61 -17.28 11.51
N ASP A 97 -4.55 -18.10 11.04
CA ASP A 97 -4.25 -19.46 10.61
C ASP A 97 -3.39 -19.41 9.33
N PRO A 98 -2.20 -20.03 9.29
CA PRO A 98 -1.39 -20.10 8.06
C PRO A 98 -2.11 -20.74 6.86
N CYS A 99 -3.16 -21.53 7.11
CA CYS A 99 -3.99 -22.13 6.06
C CYS A 99 -5.19 -21.25 5.64
N ASP A 100 -5.35 -20.06 6.23
CA ASP A 100 -6.39 -19.12 5.84
C ASP A 100 -6.11 -18.60 4.41
N PRO A 101 -7.11 -18.59 3.50
CA PRO A 101 -6.94 -18.09 2.14
C PRO A 101 -6.46 -16.63 2.08
N ALA A 102 -6.72 -15.82 3.11
CA ALA A 102 -6.19 -14.46 3.19
C ALA A 102 -4.65 -14.42 3.21
N VAL A 103 -3.98 -15.47 3.69
CA VAL A 103 -2.51 -15.55 3.70
C VAL A 103 -1.95 -15.58 2.28
N GLU A 104 -2.59 -16.31 1.37
CA GLU A 104 -2.17 -16.35 -0.04
C GLU A 104 -2.26 -14.96 -0.68
N GLU A 105 -3.38 -14.25 -0.44
CA GLU A 105 -3.57 -12.89 -0.95
C GLU A 105 -2.53 -11.92 -0.38
N ILE A 106 -2.24 -12.01 0.93
CA ILE A 106 -1.18 -11.23 1.58
C ILE A 106 0.17 -11.49 0.94
N CYS A 107 0.53 -12.74 0.68
CA CYS A 107 1.78 -13.09 0.02
C CYS A 107 1.85 -12.49 -1.39
N LEU A 108 0.79 -12.61 -2.19
CA LEU A 108 0.72 -12.03 -3.54
C LEU A 108 0.88 -10.51 -3.52
N LEU A 109 0.22 -9.83 -2.59
CA LEU A 109 0.33 -8.38 -2.42
C LEU A 109 1.74 -7.97 -2.00
N THR A 110 2.35 -8.70 -1.07
CA THR A 110 3.71 -8.47 -0.57
C THR A 110 4.73 -8.62 -1.69
N ASP A 111 4.65 -9.70 -2.46
CA ASP A 111 5.56 -9.98 -3.56
C ASP A 111 5.38 -8.98 -4.71
N GLY A 112 4.13 -8.66 -5.05
CA GLY A 112 3.79 -7.66 -6.06
C GLY A 112 4.34 -6.28 -5.71
N LEU A 113 4.14 -5.84 -4.46
CA LEU A 113 4.65 -4.56 -3.97
C LEU A 113 6.19 -4.53 -3.99
N ARG A 114 6.83 -5.58 -3.47
CA ARG A 114 8.29 -5.73 -3.48
C ARG A 114 8.85 -5.67 -4.91
N HIS A 115 8.20 -6.34 -5.84
CA HIS A 115 8.59 -6.36 -7.24
C HIS A 115 8.58 -4.94 -7.85
N VAL A 116 7.46 -4.22 -7.75
CA VAL A 116 7.37 -2.86 -8.35
C VAL A 116 8.33 -1.86 -7.68
N LEU A 117 8.55 -1.98 -6.36
CA LEU A 117 9.53 -1.16 -5.64
C LEU A 117 10.98 -1.49 -6.02
N SER A 118 11.30 -2.73 -6.36
CA SER A 118 12.63 -3.13 -6.81
C SER A 118 12.94 -2.66 -8.24
N CYS A 119 11.95 -2.72 -9.13
CA CYS A 119 12.11 -2.29 -10.53
C CYS A 119 12.39 -0.78 -10.64
N THR A 120 11.82 0.03 -9.73
CA THR A 120 12.07 1.48 -9.69
C THR A 120 13.46 1.86 -9.20
N ILE A 121 14.16 1.00 -8.43
CA ILE A 121 15.56 1.24 -8.00
C ILE A 121 16.54 1.04 -9.17
N GLY A 122 16.21 0.17 -10.13
CA GLY A 122 17.00 -0.01 -11.35
C GLY A 122 16.92 1.17 -12.32
N GLU A 123 15.87 1.99 -12.20
CA GLU A 123 15.58 3.14 -13.07
C GLU A 123 15.81 4.49 -12.36
N THR A 124 16.78 4.55 -11.45
CA THR A 124 17.15 5.78 -10.71
C THR A 124 17.86 6.84 -11.60
N GLY A 125 17.33 7.06 -12.80
CA GLY A 125 17.70 8.15 -13.71
C GLY A 125 16.54 9.06 -14.10
N LEU A 126 15.29 8.73 -13.74
CA LEU A 126 14.13 9.54 -14.15
C LEU A 126 13.12 9.68 -13.02
N ARG A 127 12.91 10.96 -12.63
CA ARG A 127 11.75 11.55 -11.92
C ARG A 127 12.00 11.73 -10.40
N CYS A 128 11.81 12.90 -9.78
CA CYS A 128 11.20 14.17 -10.18
C CYS A 128 12.16 15.32 -9.83
N VAL A 129 12.49 16.18 -10.81
CA VAL A 129 13.04 17.51 -10.53
C VAL A 129 11.83 18.45 -10.49
N ALA A 130 11.60 19.06 -9.32
CA ALA A 130 10.62 20.12 -9.14
C ALA A 130 10.98 21.35 -9.98
#